data_AF-G0KYZ8-F1
#
_entry.id   AF-G0KYZ8-F1
#
_cell.length_a   1.000
_cell.length_b   1.000
_cell.length_c   1.000
_cell.angle_alpha   90.00
_cell.angle_beta   90.00
_cell.angle_gamma   90.00
#
_symmetry.space_group_name_H-M   'P 1'
#
loop_
_entity.id
_entity.type
_entity.pdbx_description
1 polymer ?
#
loop_
_entity_poly.entity_id
_entity_poly.type
_entity_poly.pdbx_seq_one_letter_code
_entity_poly.pdbx_strand_id
1 'polypeptide(L)'
;EVQAKYYCLAAAAALLKYLEFLQNSVYVAKSLKVSFKGSEQTAMIDSASASNLELVVNNRNYRSDHTLFGVLNHTKTPGGARRLRSNILEPLVDVETINTRLDTIQELLEDEELFFGLKNAISHFLDIDQLLSVLVQIPKKETFQVAEAKITHIIQLKYTLDLVPRLRMLLKNRNTALLKAYSTTLEDNRFDMILEQIKTVINYDTTYLKDSFKMRTQKCYAVRPNINEFLRH
;
A
#
# COMPACT_ATOMS: atom_id res chain seq x y z
N GLU A 1 -18.07 -17.38 -4.22
CA GLU A 1 -18.16 -17.56 -2.75
C GLU A 1 -19.13 -16.56 -2.09
N VAL A 2 -18.95 -15.24 -2.25
CA VAL A 2 -19.86 -14.23 -1.66
C VAL A 2 -21.28 -14.28 -2.26
N GLN A 3 -21.43 -14.63 -3.54
CA GLN A 3 -22.74 -14.77 -4.20
C GLN A 3 -23.67 -15.80 -3.53
N ALA A 4 -23.10 -16.83 -2.90
CA ALA A 4 -23.88 -17.84 -2.18
C ALA A 4 -24.36 -17.36 -0.80
N LYS A 5 -23.85 -16.21 -0.31
CA LYS A 5 -24.15 -15.64 1.01
C LYS A 5 -24.92 -14.33 0.84
N TYR A 6 -26.25 -14.43 0.73
CA TYR A 6 -27.14 -13.31 0.41
C TYR A 6 -26.91 -12.06 1.29
N TYR A 7 -26.86 -12.21 2.61
CA TYR A 7 -26.67 -11.08 3.52
C TYR A 7 -25.31 -10.40 3.35
N CYS A 8 -24.24 -11.18 3.15
CA CYS A 8 -22.91 -10.62 2.90
C CYS A 8 -22.87 -9.84 1.58
N LEU A 9 -23.49 -10.39 0.54
CA LEU A 9 -23.57 -9.71 -0.76
C LEU A 9 -24.38 -8.41 -0.66
N ALA A 10 -25.54 -8.44 0.00
CA ALA A 10 -26.39 -7.26 0.17
C ALA A 10 -25.68 -6.15 0.97
N ALA A 11 -25.03 -6.50 2.08
CA ALA A 11 -24.26 -5.55 2.89
C ALA A 11 -23.08 -4.96 2.10
N ALA A 12 -22.31 -5.79 1.39
CA ALA A 12 -21.21 -5.33 0.56
C ALA A 12 -21.68 -4.41 -0.59
N ALA A 13 -22.79 -4.75 -1.24
CA ALA A 13 -23.39 -3.94 -2.30
C ALA A 13 -23.87 -2.58 -1.77
N ALA A 14 -24.54 -2.56 -0.61
CA ALA A 14 -24.99 -1.33 0.03
C ALA A 14 -23.81 -0.42 0.42
N LEU A 15 -22.75 -1.00 1.03
CA LEU A 15 -21.53 -0.27 1.37
C LEU A 15 -20.85 0.32 0.14
N LEU A 16 -20.65 -0.48 -0.91
CA LEU A 16 -20.05 0.00 -2.16
C LEU A 16 -20.89 1.13 -2.77
N LYS A 17 -22.22 1.00 -2.78
CA LYS A 17 -23.10 2.04 -3.30
C LYS A 17 -23.01 3.33 -2.50
N TYR A 18 -22.89 3.21 -1.18
CA TYR A 18 -22.70 4.35 -0.29
C TYR A 18 -21.34 5.04 -0.52
N LEU A 19 -20.26 4.27 -0.71
CA LEU A 19 -18.94 4.83 -1.04
C LEU A 19 -18.94 5.55 -2.40
N GLU A 20 -19.57 4.97 -3.43
CA GLU A 20 -19.72 5.62 -4.74
C GLU A 20 -20.51 6.94 -4.67
N PHE A 21 -21.46 7.02 -3.74
CA PHE A 21 -22.23 8.23 -3.49
C PHE A 21 -21.37 9.28 -2.79
N LEU A 22 -20.72 8.92 -1.66
CA LEU A 22 -19.87 9.83 -0.89
C LEU A 22 -18.68 10.37 -1.69
N GLN A 23 -18.02 9.51 -2.46
CA GLN A 23 -16.81 9.88 -3.22
C GLN A 23 -17.13 10.46 -4.60
N ASN A 24 -18.41 10.51 -4.98
CA ASN A 24 -18.87 10.92 -6.31
C ASN A 24 -18.06 10.28 -7.46
N SER A 25 -17.72 8.99 -7.28
CA SER A 25 -16.85 8.21 -8.16
C SER A 25 -17.40 6.80 -8.31
N VAL A 26 -16.94 6.08 -9.32
CA VAL A 26 -17.24 4.65 -9.55
C VAL A 26 -15.93 3.87 -9.66
N TYR A 27 -15.94 2.59 -9.31
CA TYR A 27 -14.73 1.77 -9.39
C TYR A 27 -14.57 1.17 -10.80
N VAL A 28 -13.33 1.06 -11.28
CA VAL A 28 -13.00 0.43 -12.56
C VAL A 28 -13.49 -1.03 -12.55
N ALA A 29 -14.09 -1.49 -13.65
CA ALA A 29 -14.52 -2.89 -13.77
C ALA A 29 -13.35 -3.85 -13.51
N LYS A 30 -13.59 -4.93 -12.75
CA LYS A 30 -12.59 -5.94 -12.35
C LYS A 30 -11.44 -5.43 -11.47
N SER A 31 -11.53 -4.22 -10.91
CA SER A 31 -10.53 -3.68 -9.97
C SER A 31 -10.73 -4.09 -8.51
N LEU A 32 -11.95 -4.52 -8.15
CA LEU A 32 -12.30 -4.92 -6.79
C LEU A 32 -12.40 -6.44 -6.68
N LYS A 33 -11.76 -6.99 -5.65
CA LYS A 33 -11.91 -8.39 -5.23
C LYS A 33 -12.61 -8.42 -3.87
N VAL A 34 -13.80 -9.01 -3.83
CA VAL A 34 -14.54 -9.22 -2.58
C VAL A 34 -14.40 -10.69 -2.18
N SER A 35 -13.74 -10.96 -1.06
CA SER A 35 -13.65 -12.31 -0.49
C SER A 35 -14.29 -12.34 0.89
N PHE A 36 -15.07 -13.38 1.15
CA PHE A 36 -15.51 -13.70 2.51
C PHE A 36 -14.33 -14.31 3.25
N LYS A 37 -14.02 -13.81 4.45
CA LYS A 37 -13.03 -14.39 5.34
C LYS A 37 -13.68 -14.61 6.70
N GLY A 38 -13.68 -15.87 7.16
CA GLY A 38 -13.97 -16.18 8.55
C GLY A 38 -12.72 -16.00 9.41
N SER A 39 -12.89 -16.03 10.73
CA SER A 39 -11.78 -15.93 11.69
C SER A 39 -11.08 -17.28 11.97
N GLU A 40 -11.27 -18.28 11.13
CA GLU A 40 -10.81 -19.66 11.37
C GLU A 40 -9.28 -19.81 11.41
N GLN A 41 -8.55 -18.84 10.85
CA GLN A 41 -7.08 -18.85 10.78
C GLN A 41 -6.41 -17.89 11.77
N THR A 42 -7.19 -17.27 12.66
CA THR A 42 -6.68 -16.32 13.64
C THR A 42 -7.22 -16.59 15.04
N ALA A 43 -6.44 -16.24 16.06
CA ALA A 43 -6.88 -16.35 17.43
C ALA A 43 -7.95 -15.28 17.70
N MET A 44 -9.11 -15.70 18.19
CA MET A 44 -10.18 -14.80 18.56
C MET A 44 -9.80 -14.06 19.84
N ILE A 45 -9.70 -12.73 19.76
CA ILE A 45 -9.52 -11.85 20.91
C ILE A 45 -10.80 -11.04 21.06
N ASP A 46 -11.49 -11.19 22.20
CA ASP A 46 -12.66 -10.38 22.48
C ASP A 46 -12.29 -8.92 22.79
N SER A 47 -13.26 -8.01 22.65
CA SER A 47 -13.02 -6.58 22.83
C SER A 47 -12.56 -6.20 24.23
N ALA A 48 -13.02 -6.92 25.27
CA ALA A 48 -12.62 -6.64 26.64
C ALA A 48 -11.16 -7.06 26.87
N SER A 49 -10.76 -8.23 26.38
CA SER A 49 -9.37 -8.68 26.39
C SER A 49 -8.45 -7.72 25.62
N ALA A 50 -8.84 -7.29 24.42
CA ALA A 50 -8.05 -6.34 23.63
C ALA A 50 -7.87 -4.98 24.33
N SER A 51 -8.90 -4.50 25.04
CA SER A 51 -8.85 -3.26 25.82
C SER A 51 -8.03 -3.44 27.10
N ASN A 52 -8.23 -4.52 27.84
CA ASN A 52 -7.53 -4.80 29.09
C ASN A 52 -6.02 -4.99 28.90
N LEU A 53 -5.62 -5.58 27.77
CA LEU A 53 -4.23 -5.74 27.36
C LEU A 53 -3.65 -4.49 26.68
N GLU A 54 -4.46 -3.44 26.49
CA GLU A 54 -4.08 -2.20 25.80
C GLU A 54 -3.37 -2.48 24.46
N LEU A 55 -3.92 -3.39 23.66
CA LEU A 55 -3.24 -3.90 22.46
C LEU A 55 -2.96 -2.79 21.44
N VAL A 56 -3.92 -1.87 21.28
CA VAL A 56 -3.88 -0.81 20.26
C VAL A 56 -4.37 0.55 20.75
N VAL A 57 -5.04 0.60 21.90
CA VAL A 57 -5.55 1.81 22.54
C VAL A 57 -5.29 1.70 24.03
N ASN A 58 -4.77 2.78 24.63
CA ASN A 58 -4.55 2.86 26.06
C ASN A 58 -5.85 3.31 26.78
N ASN A 59 -6.17 2.70 27.91
CA ASN A 59 -7.43 2.92 28.62
C ASN A 59 -7.47 4.25 29.38
N ARG A 60 -6.31 4.77 29.81
CA ARG A 60 -6.21 6.02 30.59
C ARG A 60 -6.06 7.24 29.69
N ASN A 61 -5.30 7.11 28.62
CA ASN A 61 -5.07 8.20 27.67
C ASN A 61 -5.08 7.67 26.24
N TYR A 62 -6.18 7.91 25.53
CA TYR A 62 -6.38 7.50 24.13
C TYR A 62 -5.34 8.05 23.14
N ARG A 63 -4.58 9.09 23.52
CA ARG A 63 -3.48 9.66 22.72
C ARG A 63 -2.11 9.10 23.08
N SER A 64 -2.04 8.22 24.07
CA SER A 64 -0.77 7.64 24.51
C SER A 64 -0.35 6.51 23.59
N ASP A 65 0.94 6.51 23.24
CA ASP A 65 1.58 5.41 22.54
C ASP A 65 2.00 4.26 23.49
N HIS A 66 1.67 4.34 24.78
CA HIS A 66 1.88 3.26 25.75
C HIS A 66 0.84 2.15 25.55
N THR A 67 1.02 1.39 24.47
CA THR A 67 0.23 0.22 24.05
C THR A 67 1.18 -0.82 23.46
N LEU A 68 0.74 -2.08 23.32
CA LEU A 68 1.56 -3.09 22.62
C LEU A 68 1.90 -2.64 21.19
N PHE A 69 0.91 -2.10 20.47
CA PHE A 69 1.12 -1.54 19.15
C PHE A 69 2.14 -0.40 19.14
N GLY A 70 2.06 0.55 20.07
CA GLY A 70 3.00 1.67 20.13
C GLY A 70 4.44 1.24 20.44
N VAL A 71 4.62 0.21 21.29
CA VAL A 71 5.94 -0.36 21.59
C VAL A 71 6.53 -1.10 20.39
N LEU A 72 5.72 -1.85 19.63
CA LEU A 72 6.21 -2.67 18.51
C LEU A 72 6.29 -1.90 17.18
N ASN A 73 5.56 -0.80 17.02
CA ASN A 73 5.41 -0.13 15.74
C ASN A 73 6.60 0.76 15.38
N HIS A 74 7.61 0.14 14.78
CA HIS A 74 8.74 0.81 14.12
C HIS A 74 8.70 0.71 12.59
N THR A 75 7.50 0.45 12.04
CA THR A 75 7.30 0.29 10.60
C THR A 75 7.61 1.58 9.84
N LYS A 76 7.99 1.44 8.56
CA LYS A 76 8.42 2.57 7.72
C LYS A 76 7.38 3.03 6.70
N THR A 77 6.27 2.32 6.58
CA THR A 77 5.16 2.67 5.70
C THR A 77 3.83 2.60 6.45
N PRO A 78 2.85 3.43 6.08
CA PRO A 78 1.49 3.34 6.64
C PRO A 78 0.86 1.95 6.46
N GLY A 79 1.09 1.31 5.32
CA GLY A 79 0.64 -0.06 5.07
C GLY A 79 1.25 -1.08 6.03
N GLY A 80 2.54 -0.92 6.36
CA GLY A 80 3.21 -1.72 7.38
C GLY A 80 2.59 -1.54 8.76
N ALA A 81 2.32 -0.30 9.17
CA ALA A 81 1.67 0.00 10.45
C ALA A 81 0.26 -0.62 10.53
N ARG A 82 -0.55 -0.48 9.46
CA ARG A 82 -1.88 -1.11 9.38
C ARG A 82 -1.81 -2.63 9.49
N ARG A 83 -0.84 -3.26 8.80
CA ARG A 83 -0.65 -4.71 8.83
C ARG A 83 -0.15 -5.21 10.19
N LEU A 84 0.74 -4.48 10.85
CA LEU A 84 1.16 -4.78 12.23
C LEU A 84 -0.03 -4.71 13.19
N ARG A 85 -0.85 -3.64 13.10
CA ARG A 85 -2.06 -3.48 13.92
C ARG A 85 -3.02 -4.67 13.73
N SER A 86 -3.26 -5.09 12.48
CA SER A 86 -4.09 -6.25 12.18
C SER A 86 -3.51 -7.55 12.75
N ASN A 87 -2.19 -7.80 12.60
CA ASN A 87 -1.54 -8.99 13.18
C ASN A 87 -1.63 -9.04 14.71
N ILE A 88 -1.63 -7.89 15.41
CA ILE A 88 -1.78 -7.82 16.87
C ILE A 88 -3.20 -8.17 17.29
N LEU A 89 -4.20 -7.66 16.56
CA LEU A 89 -5.62 -7.88 16.88
C LEU A 89 -6.12 -9.26 16.42
N GLU A 90 -5.49 -9.83 15.40
CA GLU A 90 -5.83 -11.13 14.82
C GLU A 90 -4.57 -11.98 14.68
N PRO A 91 -4.00 -12.49 15.80
CA PRO A 91 -2.79 -13.31 15.75
C PRO A 91 -3.01 -14.58 14.95
N LEU A 92 -1.97 -15.06 14.28
CA LEU A 92 -2.02 -16.32 13.53
C LEU A 92 -2.10 -17.52 14.46
N VAL A 93 -2.81 -18.57 14.02
CA VAL A 93 -2.81 -19.90 14.68
C VAL A 93 -2.08 -20.96 13.84
N ASP A 94 -1.81 -20.67 12.57
CA ASP A 94 -1.14 -21.59 11.67
C ASP A 94 0.38 -21.63 11.92
N VAL A 95 0.86 -22.78 12.39
CA VAL A 95 2.25 -22.99 12.81
C VAL A 95 3.23 -22.82 11.65
N GLU A 96 2.87 -23.29 10.44
CA GLU A 96 3.73 -23.19 9.26
C GLU A 96 3.95 -21.73 8.86
N THR A 97 2.88 -20.92 8.83
CA THR A 97 2.97 -19.48 8.56
C THR A 97 3.76 -18.75 9.66
N ILE A 98 3.59 -19.13 10.93
CA ILE A 98 4.35 -18.55 12.05
C ILE A 98 5.84 -18.83 11.86
N ASN A 99 6.24 -20.08 11.63
CA ASN A 99 7.63 -20.45 11.45
C ASN A 99 8.25 -19.75 10.23
N THR A 100 7.51 -19.68 9.11
CA THR A 100 7.96 -18.93 7.92
C THR A 100 8.28 -17.46 8.22
N ARG A 101 7.50 -16.81 9.10
CA ARG A 101 7.76 -15.43 9.56
C ARG A 101 8.98 -15.38 10.48
N LEU A 102 9.12 -16.33 11.41
CA LEU A 102 10.24 -16.40 12.34
C LEU A 102 11.57 -16.66 11.63
N ASP A 103 11.60 -17.56 10.64
CA ASP A 103 12.79 -17.80 9.81
C ASP A 103 13.24 -16.53 9.09
N THR A 104 12.28 -15.75 8.58
CA THR A 104 12.57 -14.45 7.93
C THR A 104 13.14 -13.45 8.92
N ILE A 105 12.63 -13.42 10.16
CA ILE A 105 13.17 -12.56 11.21
C ILE A 105 14.61 -12.99 11.55
N GLN A 106 14.86 -14.30 11.66
CA GLN A 106 16.20 -14.82 11.95
C GLN A 106 17.20 -14.42 10.86
N GLU A 107 16.87 -14.57 9.57
CA GLU A 107 17.73 -14.12 8.46
C GLU A 107 18.03 -12.61 8.53
N LEU A 108 17.03 -11.79 8.90
CA LEU A 108 17.23 -10.33 9.05
C LEU A 108 18.04 -9.95 10.29
N LEU A 109 18.06 -10.77 11.34
CA LEU A 109 18.87 -10.56 12.53
C LEU A 109 20.34 -10.95 12.29
N GLU A 110 20.58 -11.94 11.43
CA GLU A 110 21.91 -12.42 11.08
C GLU A 110 22.60 -11.55 10.00
N ASP A 111 21.82 -10.86 9.15
CA ASP A 111 22.30 -9.97 8.09
C ASP A 111 21.87 -8.52 8.34
N GLU A 112 22.67 -7.77 9.11
CA GLU A 112 22.41 -6.35 9.42
C GLU A 112 22.38 -5.47 8.18
N GLU A 113 23.22 -5.75 7.18
CA GLU A 113 23.28 -4.98 5.93
C GLU A 113 21.94 -5.10 5.17
N LEU A 114 21.41 -6.32 5.06
CA LEU A 114 20.09 -6.56 4.51
C LEU A 114 19.00 -5.82 5.30
N PHE A 115 19.02 -5.92 6.64
CA PHE A 115 18.02 -5.28 7.49
C PHE A 115 18.00 -3.75 7.30
N PHE A 116 19.14 -3.09 7.43
CA PHE A 116 19.23 -1.63 7.28
C PHE A 116 19.00 -1.20 5.82
N GLY A 117 19.46 -1.99 4.85
CA GLY A 117 19.22 -1.78 3.43
C GLY A 117 17.74 -1.78 3.09
N LEU A 118 17.00 -2.82 3.53
CA LEU A 118 15.55 -2.92 3.34
C LEU A 118 14.80 -1.82 4.08
N LYS A 119 15.16 -1.54 5.34
CA LYS A 119 14.53 -0.48 6.14
C LYS A 119 14.65 0.88 5.46
N ASN A 120 15.81 1.20 4.89
CA ASN A 120 16.05 2.42 4.13
C ASN A 120 15.28 2.42 2.80
N ALA A 121 15.34 1.33 2.02
CA ALA A 121 14.62 1.26 0.75
C ALA A 121 13.10 1.46 0.94
N ILE A 122 12.51 0.75 1.90
CA ILE A 122 11.07 0.78 2.18
C ILE A 122 10.61 2.14 2.74
N SER A 123 11.47 2.89 3.46
CA SER A 123 11.09 4.21 4.01
C SER A 123 10.83 5.30 2.96
N HIS A 124 11.23 5.07 1.71
CA HIS A 124 10.98 5.98 0.61
C HIS A 124 9.61 5.74 -0.06
N PHE A 125 8.99 4.59 0.16
CA PHE A 125 7.69 4.28 -0.43
C PHE A 125 6.58 5.15 0.16
N LEU A 126 5.64 5.52 -0.71
CA LEU A 126 4.42 6.23 -0.34
C LEU A 126 3.39 5.26 0.25
N ASP A 127 2.22 5.79 0.63
CA ASP A 127 1.08 4.93 0.97
C ASP A 127 0.52 4.28 -0.32
N ILE A 128 1.04 3.08 -0.64
CA ILE A 128 0.67 2.34 -1.86
C ILE A 128 -0.80 1.95 -1.83
N ASP A 129 -1.37 1.60 -0.66
CA ASP A 129 -2.78 1.20 -0.57
C ASP A 129 -3.69 2.38 -0.94
N GLN A 130 -3.36 3.58 -0.45
CA GLN A 130 -4.09 4.79 -0.79
C GLN A 130 -3.93 5.15 -2.28
N LEU A 131 -2.71 5.07 -2.81
CA LEU A 131 -2.42 5.34 -4.21
C LEU A 131 -3.18 4.40 -5.14
N LEU A 132 -3.16 3.09 -4.88
CA LEU A 132 -3.91 2.11 -5.67
C LEU A 132 -5.42 2.36 -5.57
N SER A 133 -5.92 2.70 -4.39
CA SER A 133 -7.35 3.01 -4.19
C SER A 133 -7.83 4.16 -5.05
N VAL A 134 -7.05 5.24 -5.17
CA VAL A 134 -7.43 6.41 -5.99
C VAL A 134 -7.26 6.16 -7.49
N LEU A 135 -6.30 5.32 -7.90
CA LEU A 135 -6.07 4.98 -9.31
C LEU A 135 -7.20 4.13 -9.92
N VAL A 136 -7.92 3.35 -9.09
CA VAL A 136 -9.05 2.53 -9.54
C VAL A 136 -10.41 3.24 -9.43
N GLN A 137 -10.44 4.49 -8.98
CA GLN A 137 -11.64 5.32 -8.90
C GLN A 137 -11.75 6.19 -10.15
N ILE A 138 -12.90 6.09 -10.82
CA ILE A 138 -13.29 6.93 -11.95
C ILE A 138 -14.25 8.00 -11.43
N PRO A 139 -13.86 9.28 -11.44
CA PRO A 139 -14.73 10.36 -10.98
C PRO A 139 -15.94 10.52 -11.92
N LYS A 140 -17.13 10.78 -11.36
CA LYS A 140 -18.36 10.97 -12.16
C LYS A 140 -18.38 12.30 -12.92
N LYS A 141 -17.52 13.25 -12.55
CA LYS A 141 -17.39 14.57 -13.17
C LYS A 141 -15.91 14.89 -13.35
N GLU A 142 -15.54 15.28 -14.57
CA GLU A 142 -14.20 15.80 -14.85
C GLU A 142 -14.14 17.28 -14.48
N THR A 143 -13.23 17.63 -13.58
CA THR A 143 -12.94 19.01 -13.18
C THR A 143 -11.45 19.27 -13.27
N PHE A 144 -11.05 20.54 -13.25
CA PHE A 144 -9.63 20.91 -13.23
C PHE A 144 -8.89 20.26 -12.04
N GLN A 145 -9.51 20.27 -10.85
CA GLN A 145 -8.93 19.67 -9.64
C GLN A 145 -8.76 18.15 -9.77
N VAL A 146 -9.71 17.48 -10.42
CA VAL A 146 -9.63 16.04 -10.70
C VAL A 146 -8.49 15.74 -11.66
N ALA A 147 -8.33 16.52 -12.74
CA ALA A 147 -7.23 16.36 -13.67
C ALA A 147 -5.87 16.58 -12.98
N GLU A 148 -5.76 17.61 -12.15
CA GLU A 148 -4.56 17.91 -11.35
C GLU A 148 -4.22 16.77 -10.37
N ALA A 149 -5.22 16.20 -9.71
CA ALA A 149 -5.06 15.05 -8.82
C ALA A 149 -4.58 13.81 -9.58
N LYS A 150 -5.16 13.52 -10.76
CA LYS A 150 -4.73 12.40 -11.62
C LYS A 150 -3.26 12.52 -12.01
N ILE A 151 -2.80 13.71 -12.43
CA ILE A 151 -1.38 13.96 -12.73
C ILE A 151 -0.52 13.66 -11.50
N THR A 152 -0.94 14.13 -10.32
CA THR A 152 -0.23 13.87 -9.05
C THR A 152 -0.12 12.38 -8.76
N HIS A 153 -1.21 11.63 -8.90
CA HIS A 153 -1.23 10.18 -8.67
C HIS A 153 -0.32 9.44 -9.66
N ILE A 154 -0.26 9.85 -10.93
CA ILE A 154 0.66 9.26 -11.92
C ILE A 154 2.12 9.56 -11.57
N ILE A 155 2.45 10.77 -11.10
CA ILE A 155 3.81 11.10 -10.61
C ILE A 155 4.17 10.24 -9.39
N GLN A 156 3.24 10.05 -8.46
CA GLN A 156 3.43 9.17 -7.29
C GLN A 156 3.62 7.70 -7.68
N LEU A 157 2.87 7.22 -8.68
CA LEU A 157 3.01 5.87 -9.21
C LEU A 157 4.37 5.69 -9.88
N LYS A 158 4.77 6.62 -10.75
CA LYS A 158 6.11 6.64 -11.35
C LYS A 158 7.20 6.55 -10.29
N TYR A 159 7.15 7.44 -9.30
CA TYR A 159 8.10 7.48 -8.20
C TYR A 159 8.16 6.14 -7.44
N THR A 160 7.01 5.54 -7.17
CA THR A 160 6.92 4.23 -6.50
C THR A 160 7.57 3.12 -7.34
N LEU A 161 7.34 3.12 -8.65
CA LEU A 161 7.92 2.16 -9.59
C LEU A 161 9.44 2.34 -9.73
N ASP A 162 9.95 3.58 -9.73
CA ASP A 162 11.39 3.88 -9.77
C ASP A 162 12.14 3.33 -8.52
N LEU A 163 11.44 3.08 -7.41
CA LEU A 163 12.03 2.48 -6.20
C LEU A 163 12.10 0.94 -6.24
N VAL A 164 11.31 0.29 -7.11
CA VAL A 164 11.22 -1.18 -7.19
C VAL A 164 12.56 -1.86 -7.53
N PRO A 165 13.37 -1.37 -8.50
CA PRO A 165 14.64 -2.02 -8.84
C PRO A 165 15.61 -2.12 -7.65
N ARG A 166 15.69 -1.09 -6.80
CA ARG A 166 16.51 -1.11 -5.60
C ARG A 166 16.06 -2.20 -4.62
N LEU A 167 14.75 -2.39 -4.47
CA LEU A 167 14.20 -3.42 -3.60
C LEU A 167 14.46 -4.83 -4.16
N ARG A 168 14.34 -5.01 -5.49
CA ARG A 168 14.68 -6.26 -6.19
C ARG A 168 16.15 -6.65 -5.95
N MET A 169 17.06 -5.68 -6.03
CA MET A 169 18.49 -5.93 -5.78
C MET A 169 18.77 -6.39 -4.34
N LEU A 170 18.14 -5.75 -3.35
CA LEU A 170 18.33 -6.10 -1.93
C LEU A 170 17.79 -7.51 -1.61
N LEU A 171 16.67 -7.89 -2.24
CA LEU A 171 16.04 -9.19 -2.04
C LEU A 171 16.63 -10.32 -2.92
N LYS A 172 17.67 -10.03 -3.69
CA LYS A 172 18.33 -11.04 -4.51
C LYS A 172 19.10 -12.03 -3.63
N ASN A 173 19.06 -13.32 -3.98
CA ASN A 173 19.82 -14.40 -3.33
C ASN A 173 19.51 -14.58 -1.82
N ARG A 174 18.26 -14.34 -1.39
CA ARG A 174 17.83 -14.61 0.00
C ARG A 174 17.53 -16.08 0.21
N ASN A 175 17.59 -16.55 1.46
CA ASN A 175 17.47 -17.95 1.82
C ASN A 175 16.05 -18.36 2.22
N THR A 176 15.32 -17.48 2.91
CA THR A 176 13.98 -17.77 3.43
C THR A 176 12.91 -17.76 2.35
N ALA A 177 11.90 -18.63 2.53
CA ALA A 177 10.81 -18.79 1.57
C ALA A 177 10.04 -17.48 1.33
N LEU A 178 9.82 -16.68 2.39
CA LEU A 178 9.07 -15.44 2.29
C LEU A 178 9.81 -14.36 1.48
N LEU A 179 11.10 -14.15 1.74
CA LEU A 179 11.90 -13.18 0.99
C LEU A 179 12.09 -13.61 -0.47
N LYS A 180 12.26 -14.91 -0.73
CA LYS A 180 12.27 -15.46 -2.09
C LYS A 180 10.95 -15.17 -2.82
N ALA A 181 9.80 -15.42 -2.18
CA ALA A 181 8.50 -15.13 -2.77
C ALA A 181 8.32 -13.63 -3.11
N TYR A 182 8.80 -12.74 -2.25
CA TYR A 182 8.82 -11.30 -2.54
C TYR A 182 9.76 -10.96 -3.69
N SER A 183 10.96 -11.54 -3.75
CA SER A 183 11.90 -11.34 -4.87
C SER A 183 11.25 -11.76 -6.19
N THR A 184 10.66 -12.96 -6.26
CA THR A 184 9.97 -13.46 -7.46
C THR A 184 8.79 -12.58 -7.86
N THR A 185 8.02 -12.08 -6.90
CA THR A 185 6.90 -11.16 -7.20
C THR A 185 7.42 -9.85 -7.79
N LEU A 186 8.54 -9.33 -7.30
CA LEU A 186 9.15 -8.08 -7.77
C LEU A 186 9.87 -8.23 -9.11
N GLU A 187 10.11 -9.45 -9.60
CA GLU A 187 10.65 -9.74 -10.94
C GLU A 187 9.61 -9.63 -12.06
N ASP A 188 8.35 -9.31 -11.73
CA ASP A 188 7.30 -9.12 -12.72
C ASP A 188 7.60 -7.94 -13.67
N ASN A 189 7.78 -8.25 -14.95
CA ASN A 189 8.08 -7.28 -16.01
C ASN A 189 6.98 -6.21 -16.17
N ARG A 190 5.77 -6.42 -15.64
CA ARG A 190 4.70 -5.42 -15.69
C ARG A 190 5.09 -4.13 -14.96
N PHE A 191 5.93 -4.18 -13.94
CA PHE A 191 6.42 -2.96 -13.28
C PHE A 191 7.20 -2.07 -14.26
N ASP A 192 8.13 -2.68 -14.99
CA ASP A 192 8.95 -2.01 -15.99
C ASP A 192 8.09 -1.52 -17.17
N MET A 193 7.15 -2.33 -17.65
CA MET A 193 6.22 -1.94 -18.72
C MET A 193 5.37 -0.71 -18.35
N ILE A 194 4.80 -0.69 -17.15
CA ILE A 194 3.98 0.45 -16.68
C ILE A 194 4.87 1.69 -16.53
N LEU A 195 6.07 1.53 -15.97
CA LEU A 195 7.00 2.64 -15.80
C LEU A 195 7.41 3.26 -17.13
N GLU A 196 7.73 2.44 -18.14
CA GLU A 196 8.05 2.91 -19.49
C GLU A 196 6.86 3.62 -20.14
N GLN A 197 5.65 3.07 -20.00
CA GLN A 197 4.43 3.75 -20.48
C GLN A 197 4.26 5.13 -19.84
N ILE A 198 4.43 5.25 -18.52
CA ILE A 198 4.34 6.54 -17.84
C ILE A 198 5.45 7.48 -18.32
N LYS A 199 6.68 6.99 -18.50
CA LYS A 199 7.80 7.79 -19.01
C LYS A 199 7.58 8.28 -20.44
N THR A 200 6.75 7.66 -21.26
CA THR A 200 6.41 8.23 -22.59
C THR A 200 5.64 9.55 -22.48
N VAL A 201 4.86 9.72 -21.42
CA VAL A 201 3.97 10.88 -21.23
C VAL A 201 4.53 11.89 -20.23
N ILE A 202 5.13 11.40 -19.14
CA ILE A 202 5.64 12.21 -18.04
C ILE A 202 7.14 12.44 -18.22
N ASN A 203 7.59 13.65 -17.91
CA ASN A 203 9.00 14.01 -17.99
C ASN A 203 9.83 13.17 -17.02
N TYR A 204 11.05 12.84 -17.45
CA TYR A 204 11.96 11.99 -16.67
C TYR A 204 12.34 12.66 -15.34
N ASP A 205 12.56 13.97 -15.34
CA ASP A 205 12.98 14.72 -14.15
C ASP A 205 11.84 14.95 -13.15
N THR A 206 10.59 14.64 -13.53
CA THR A 206 9.44 14.81 -12.63
C THR A 206 9.44 13.74 -11.56
N THR A 207 9.72 14.15 -10.33
CA THR A 207 9.71 13.27 -9.16
C THR A 207 8.71 13.76 -8.12
N TYR A 208 8.23 12.84 -7.28
CA TYR A 208 7.39 13.20 -6.16
C TYR A 208 8.22 13.89 -5.09
N LEU A 209 7.76 15.07 -4.65
CA LEU A 209 8.35 15.84 -3.57
C LEU A 209 7.30 15.99 -2.47
N LYS A 210 7.70 15.83 -1.20
CA LYS A 210 6.76 16.01 -0.08
C LYS A 210 6.33 17.48 0.09
N ASP A 211 7.10 18.41 -0.44
CA ASP A 211 6.84 19.85 -0.36
C ASP A 211 5.75 20.30 -1.35
N SER A 212 4.71 20.95 -0.85
CA SER A 212 3.53 21.34 -1.63
C SER A 212 3.82 22.36 -2.73
N PHE A 213 4.76 23.29 -2.50
CA PHE A 213 5.14 24.29 -3.49
C PHE A 213 5.95 23.67 -4.62
N LYS A 214 6.95 22.84 -4.28
CA LYS A 214 7.74 22.12 -5.28
C LYS A 214 6.90 21.16 -6.10
N MET A 215 5.90 20.51 -5.50
CA MET A 215 4.93 19.69 -6.24
C MET A 215 4.10 20.50 -7.23
N ARG A 216 3.72 21.73 -6.88
CA ARG A 216 2.98 22.60 -7.81
C ARG A 216 3.81 22.93 -9.04
N THR A 217 5.09 23.26 -8.87
CA THR A 217 6.01 23.49 -9.99
C THR A 217 6.21 22.22 -10.82
N GLN A 218 6.45 21.07 -10.19
CA GLN A 218 6.62 19.79 -10.87
C GLN A 218 5.41 19.41 -11.75
N LYS A 219 4.19 19.70 -11.29
CA LYS A 219 2.95 19.46 -12.06
C LYS A 219 2.88 20.27 -13.35
N CYS A 220 3.31 21.54 -13.34
CA CYS A 220 3.27 22.38 -14.52
C CYS A 220 4.18 21.88 -15.66
N TYR A 221 5.26 21.19 -15.31
CA TYR A 221 6.25 20.65 -16.26
C TYR A 221 6.24 19.12 -16.34
N ALA A 222 5.16 18.50 -15.82
CA ALA A 222 5.09 17.05 -15.69
C ALA A 222 4.93 16.35 -17.04
N VAL A 223 4.17 16.94 -17.97
CA VAL A 223 3.91 16.33 -19.29
C VAL A 223 5.03 16.73 -20.25
N ARG A 224 5.58 15.77 -21.00
CA ARG A 224 6.65 16.08 -21.97
C ARG A 224 6.13 17.02 -23.07
N PRO A 225 7.00 17.90 -23.59
CA PRO A 225 6.68 18.67 -24.78
C PRO A 225 6.46 17.73 -25.97
N ASN A 226 5.62 18.15 -26.93
CA ASN A 226 5.32 17.41 -28.18
C ASN A 226 4.47 16.13 -28.05
N ILE A 227 3.86 15.84 -26.90
CA ILE A 227 2.86 14.74 -26.79
C ILE A 227 1.53 15.13 -27.46
N ASN A 228 1.22 16.41 -27.48
CA ASN A 228 0.05 16.98 -28.13
C ASN A 228 0.47 18.25 -28.88
N GLU A 229 -0.19 18.57 -29.99
CA GLU A 229 0.10 19.76 -30.81
C GLU A 229 -0.01 21.06 -29.99
N PHE A 230 -0.83 21.06 -28.93
CA PHE A 230 -1.00 22.17 -27.99
C PHE A 230 0.10 22.29 -26.92
N LEU A 231 1.05 21.35 -26.85
CA LEU A 231 2.15 21.32 -25.86
C LEU A 231 3.52 21.59 -26.51
N ARG A 232 3.55 22.36 -27.61
CA ARG A 232 4.79 22.79 -28.28
C ARG A 232 5.33 24.08 -27.66
N HIS A 233 5.96 24.00 -26.48
CA HIS A 233 6.86 25.04 -25.98
C HIS A 233 8.04 24.42 -25.24
#